data_AF-A0A6I9YXQ5-F1
#
_entry.id   AF-A0A6I9YXQ5-F1
#
_cell.length_a   1.000
_cell.length_b   1.000
_cell.length_c   1.000
_cell.angle_alpha   90.00
_cell.angle_beta   90.00
_cell.angle_gamma   90.00
#
_symmetry.space_group_name_H-M   'P 1'
#
loop_
_entity.id
_entity.type
_entity.pdbx_description
1 polymer ?
#
loop_
_entity_poly.entity_id
_entity_poly.type
_entity_poly.pdbx_seq_one_letter_code
_entity_poly.pdbx_strand_id
1 'polypeptide(L)'
;MAVAEAPEHTVYNAGPSTLPGSFVDISVPNRLSATGADMFHIQHMMVAQDKGNCSFHNNSTPCVIPQEKENIFHTIFAFFTKSGRKVLDCERPGRSCLIIRCNLSSLAKAESCSIDVQMLLNTEILKKDTSSVIQFVTRAKVRVDPSKRAIEVPNANSEYATVVFEALHNLEARGYVVGWIIAISLLVGILIFLLLAVLLWKMGFFRRKYKEIIEAEKNRKENEDSWDWVQKSQ
;
A
#
# COMPACT_ATOMS: atom_id res chain seq x y z
N MET A 1 -4.48 -15.08 -0.20
CA MET A 1 -5.72 -14.49 -0.74
C MET A 1 -6.49 -13.93 0.44
N ALA A 2 -6.94 -12.68 0.36
CA ALA A 2 -7.83 -12.09 1.34
C ALA A 2 -9.25 -12.06 0.76
N VAL A 3 -10.26 -12.28 1.60
CA VAL A 3 -11.65 -12.01 1.20
C VAL A 3 -11.79 -10.49 1.18
N ALA A 4 -12.09 -9.94 0.00
CA ALA A 4 -12.44 -8.55 -0.16
C ALA A 4 -13.94 -8.52 -0.45
N GLU A 5 -14.73 -8.34 0.60
CA GLU A 5 -16.15 -8.11 0.45
C GLU A 5 -16.32 -6.81 -0.35
N ALA A 6 -16.95 -6.89 -1.53
CA ALA A 6 -17.24 -5.68 -2.26
C ALA A 6 -18.28 -4.88 -1.46
N PRO A 7 -18.27 -3.55 -1.56
CA PRO A 7 -19.28 -2.76 -0.89
C PRO A 7 -20.68 -3.13 -1.36
N GLU A 8 -21.62 -3.26 -0.42
CA GLU A 8 -23.04 -3.48 -0.72
C GLU A 8 -23.58 -2.31 -1.55
N HIS A 9 -24.13 -2.60 -2.72
CA HIS A 9 -24.69 -1.59 -3.60
C HIS A 9 -26.23 -1.63 -3.53
N THR A 10 -26.86 -0.58 -2.97
CA THR A 10 -28.32 -0.48 -2.89
C THR A 10 -28.88 0.46 -3.96
N VAL A 11 -29.85 -0.03 -4.73
CA VAL A 11 -30.64 0.75 -5.69
C VAL A 11 -32.00 1.06 -5.08
N TYR A 12 -32.43 2.31 -5.13
CA TYR A 12 -33.73 2.76 -4.57
C TYR A 12 -34.55 3.51 -5.62
N ASN A 13 -35.81 3.10 -5.80
CA ASN A 13 -36.73 3.80 -6.69
C ASN A 13 -37.39 4.99 -5.97
N ALA A 14 -36.81 6.18 -6.14
CA ALA A 14 -37.37 7.45 -5.66
C ALA A 14 -38.46 8.04 -6.59
N GLY A 15 -38.72 7.41 -7.74
CA GLY A 15 -39.68 7.88 -8.72
C GLY A 15 -41.14 7.69 -8.25
N PRO A 16 -42.09 8.48 -8.81
CA PRO A 16 -43.51 8.32 -8.51
C PRO A 16 -44.12 7.07 -9.14
N SER A 17 -43.41 6.41 -10.06
CA SER A 17 -43.87 5.26 -10.86
C SER A 17 -42.92 4.06 -10.72
N THR A 18 -43.40 2.88 -11.07
CA THR A 18 -42.60 1.65 -11.11
C THR A 18 -41.46 1.79 -12.11
N LEU A 19 -40.23 1.52 -11.66
CA LEU A 19 -39.05 1.43 -12.52
C LEU A 19 -39.15 0.13 -13.33
N PRO A 20 -39.24 0.17 -14.67
CA PRO A 20 -39.22 -1.05 -15.48
C PRO A 20 -37.82 -1.67 -15.43
N GLY A 21 -37.67 -2.89 -15.99
CA GLY A 21 -36.40 -3.61 -16.01
C GLY A 21 -35.20 -2.70 -16.30
N SER A 22 -34.24 -2.70 -15.38
CA SER A 22 -33.06 -1.83 -15.39
C SER A 22 -31.82 -2.68 -15.19
N PHE A 23 -30.65 -2.14 -15.50
CA PHE A 23 -29.39 -2.84 -15.22
C PHE A 23 -28.40 -1.91 -14.53
N VAL A 24 -27.55 -2.50 -13.70
CA VAL A 24 -26.47 -1.82 -12.99
C VAL A 24 -25.15 -2.34 -13.52
N ASP A 25 -24.33 -1.44 -14.03
CA ASP A 25 -22.95 -1.72 -14.44
C ASP A 25 -22.01 -1.29 -13.30
N ILE A 26 -21.38 -2.25 -12.63
CA ILE A 26 -20.39 -2.03 -11.58
C ILE A 26 -18.99 -2.20 -12.20
N SER A 27 -18.17 -1.18 -12.08
CA SER A 27 -16.79 -1.15 -12.57
C SER A 27 -15.81 -1.26 -11.41
N VAL A 28 -14.96 -2.29 -11.47
CA VAL A 28 -13.95 -2.60 -10.46
C VAL A 28 -12.57 -2.64 -11.11
N PRO A 29 -11.57 -1.89 -10.61
CA PRO A 29 -10.21 -1.96 -11.13
C PRO A 29 -9.59 -3.33 -10.87
N ASN A 30 -9.29 -4.09 -11.93
CA ASN A 30 -8.86 -5.48 -11.79
C ASN A 30 -7.35 -5.70 -11.99
N ARG A 31 -6.59 -4.72 -12.49
CA ARG A 31 -5.12 -4.85 -12.61
C ARG A 31 -4.39 -3.63 -12.06
N LEU A 32 -3.20 -3.89 -11.53
CA LEU A 32 -2.30 -2.87 -10.99
C LEU A 32 -1.47 -2.15 -12.07
N SER A 33 -1.23 -2.85 -13.19
CA SER A 33 -0.53 -2.40 -14.40
C SER A 33 -1.29 -2.91 -15.62
N ALA A 34 -1.19 -2.22 -16.77
CA ALA A 34 -1.94 -2.54 -17.99
C ALA A 34 -1.69 -3.98 -18.49
N THR A 35 -0.49 -4.53 -18.27
CA THR A 35 -0.08 -5.89 -18.65
C THR A 35 -0.02 -6.86 -17.45
N GLY A 36 -0.55 -6.45 -16.30
CA GLY A 36 -0.47 -7.21 -15.06
C GLY A 36 -1.48 -8.35 -14.95
N ALA A 37 -1.38 -9.10 -13.85
CA ALA A 37 -2.33 -10.14 -13.49
C ALA A 37 -3.60 -9.55 -12.87
N ASP A 38 -4.71 -10.28 -13.00
CA ASP A 38 -5.98 -9.94 -12.37
C ASP A 38 -5.88 -10.09 -10.84
N MET A 39 -6.35 -9.07 -10.12
CA MET A 39 -6.25 -8.98 -8.66
C MET A 39 -7.51 -9.49 -7.96
N PHE A 40 -8.67 -9.29 -8.57
CA PHE A 40 -9.96 -9.69 -8.02
C PHE A 40 -10.47 -10.92 -8.76
N HIS A 41 -10.83 -11.93 -7.98
CA HIS A 41 -11.56 -13.10 -8.46
C HIS A 41 -12.97 -13.05 -7.91
N ILE A 42 -13.99 -13.08 -8.77
CA ILE A 42 -15.38 -13.15 -8.33
C ILE A 42 -15.60 -14.50 -7.67
N GLN A 43 -16.13 -14.50 -6.45
CA GLN A 43 -16.49 -15.74 -5.75
C GLN A 43 -18.00 -15.98 -5.85
N HIS A 44 -18.79 -14.99 -5.47
CA HIS A 44 -20.24 -15.06 -5.46
C HIS A 44 -20.86 -13.71 -5.83
N MET A 45 -22.01 -13.73 -6.47
CA MET A 45 -22.80 -12.54 -6.77
C MET A 45 -24.26 -12.87 -6.52
N MET A 46 -24.96 -12.03 -5.76
CA MET A 46 -26.39 -12.20 -5.51
C MET A 46 -27.12 -10.86 -5.54
N VAL A 47 -28.33 -10.90 -6.07
CA VAL A 47 -29.28 -9.78 -6.01
C VAL A 47 -30.29 -10.11 -4.92
N ALA A 48 -30.45 -9.21 -3.96
CA ALA A 48 -31.36 -9.41 -2.85
C ALA A 48 -32.79 -9.70 -3.35
N GLN A 49 -33.47 -10.62 -2.68
CA GLN A 49 -34.85 -11.03 -2.99
C GLN A 49 -35.00 -11.73 -4.35
N ASP A 50 -33.91 -12.27 -4.93
CA ASP A 50 -33.89 -12.95 -6.24
C ASP A 50 -34.47 -12.09 -7.39
N LYS A 51 -34.37 -10.77 -7.22
CA LYS A 51 -34.93 -9.78 -8.13
C LYS A 51 -34.07 -9.52 -9.36
N GLY A 52 -33.11 -10.39 -9.69
CA GLY A 52 -32.20 -10.13 -10.78
C GLY A 52 -31.14 -11.21 -10.98
N ASN A 53 -30.34 -11.02 -12.02
CA ASN A 53 -29.18 -11.88 -12.30
C ASN A 53 -27.97 -11.01 -12.63
N CYS A 54 -26.81 -11.41 -12.11
CA CYS A 54 -25.53 -10.75 -12.36
C CYS A 54 -24.66 -11.59 -13.28
N SER A 55 -24.03 -10.94 -14.25
CA SER A 55 -23.05 -11.51 -15.16
C SER A 55 -21.84 -10.60 -15.18
N PHE A 56 -20.65 -11.14 -15.45
CA PHE A 56 -19.45 -10.33 -15.61
C PHE A 56 -18.90 -10.56 -17.01
N HIS A 57 -18.44 -9.49 -17.64
CA HIS A 57 -17.77 -9.59 -18.93
C HIS A 57 -16.27 -9.56 -18.71
N ASN A 58 -15.61 -10.69 -18.98
CA ASN A 58 -14.17 -10.81 -18.88
C ASN A 58 -13.56 -10.48 -20.26
N ASN A 59 -13.04 -9.26 -20.42
CA ASN A 59 -12.32 -8.88 -21.63
C ASN A 59 -10.86 -9.40 -21.51
N SER A 60 -10.69 -10.72 -21.49
CA SER A 60 -9.44 -11.37 -21.10
C SER A 60 -8.51 -11.60 -22.29
N THR A 61 -7.38 -10.88 -22.34
CA THR A 61 -6.14 -11.41 -22.92
C THR A 61 -5.48 -12.37 -21.92
N PRO A 62 -4.82 -13.46 -22.37
CA PRO A 62 -4.27 -14.48 -21.47
C PRO A 62 -3.22 -13.91 -20.51
N CYS A 63 -3.28 -14.40 -19.27
CA CYS A 63 -2.52 -13.93 -18.13
C CYS A 63 -1.19 -14.71 -18.04
N VAL A 64 -0.07 -14.07 -18.40
CA VAL A 64 1.27 -14.59 -18.08
C VAL A 64 1.82 -13.68 -16.99
N ILE A 65 1.92 -14.19 -15.77
CA ILE A 65 2.58 -13.47 -14.67
C ILE A 65 4.09 -13.58 -14.96
N PRO A 66 4.79 -12.51 -15.36
CA PRO A 66 6.23 -12.57 -15.45
C PRO A 66 6.75 -12.73 -14.02
N GLN A 67 7.46 -13.83 -13.75
CA GLN A 67 8.37 -13.87 -12.61
C GLN A 67 9.56 -12.96 -12.93
N GLU A 68 9.37 -11.64 -12.78
CA GLU A 68 10.54 -10.77 -12.65
C GLU A 68 11.25 -11.16 -11.36
N LYS A 69 12.48 -11.65 -11.52
CA LYS A 69 13.42 -11.80 -10.41
C LYS A 69 13.66 -10.40 -9.86
N GLU A 70 12.97 -10.06 -8.77
CA GLU A 70 13.16 -8.76 -8.12
C GLU A 70 14.62 -8.62 -7.69
N ASN A 71 15.31 -7.65 -8.29
CA ASN A 71 16.67 -7.31 -7.93
C ASN A 71 16.66 -6.61 -6.56
N ILE A 72 17.55 -7.04 -5.65
CA ILE A 72 17.64 -6.54 -4.26
C ILE A 72 17.71 -5.01 -4.19
N PHE A 73 18.36 -4.36 -5.16
CA PHE A 73 18.46 -2.91 -5.27
C PHE A 73 17.09 -2.20 -5.39
N HIS A 74 16.15 -2.77 -6.14
CA HIS A 74 14.80 -2.19 -6.28
C HIS A 74 14.01 -2.30 -4.98
N THR A 75 14.20 -3.37 -4.22
CA THR A 75 13.55 -3.56 -2.91
C THR A 75 14.06 -2.54 -1.89
N ILE A 76 15.38 -2.29 -1.86
CA ILE A 76 15.99 -1.30 -0.98
C ILE A 76 15.53 0.12 -1.35
N PHE A 77 15.54 0.46 -2.65
CA PHE A 77 15.07 1.75 -3.13
C PHE A 77 13.57 1.96 -2.85
N ALA A 78 12.75 0.94 -3.08
CA ALA A 78 11.33 0.95 -2.74
C ALA A 78 11.08 1.15 -1.24
N PHE A 79 11.92 0.58 -0.37
CA PHE A 79 11.82 0.78 1.08
C PHE A 79 12.05 2.24 1.48
N PHE A 80 13.05 2.91 0.89
CA PHE A 80 13.34 4.32 1.18
C PHE A 80 12.41 5.32 0.45
N THR A 81 11.80 4.91 -0.67
CA THR A 81 10.88 5.76 -1.47
C THR A 81 9.41 5.43 -1.25
N LYS A 82 9.08 4.58 -0.27
CA LYS A 82 7.72 4.04 -0.01
C LYS A 82 6.70 5.03 0.56
N SER A 83 6.76 6.29 0.15
CA SER A 83 5.77 7.31 0.52
C SER A 83 4.87 7.58 -0.67
N GLY A 84 3.69 6.96 -0.70
CA GLY A 84 2.74 7.18 -1.78
C GLY A 84 1.42 6.44 -1.60
N ARG A 85 0.33 7.18 -1.81
CA ARG A 85 -1.03 6.64 -1.93
C ARG A 85 -1.33 6.45 -3.42
N LYS A 86 -1.60 5.21 -3.83
CA LYS A 86 -1.93 4.89 -5.21
C LYS A 86 -3.42 4.67 -5.37
N VAL A 87 -4.06 5.48 -6.21
CA VAL A 87 -5.50 5.37 -6.49
C VAL A 87 -5.71 4.67 -7.82
N LEU A 88 -6.45 3.57 -7.78
CA LEU A 88 -6.93 2.82 -8.93
C LEU A 88 -8.40 3.17 -9.17
N ASP A 89 -8.68 3.70 -10.34
CA ASP A 89 -10.01 4.13 -10.78
C ASP A 89 -10.15 3.79 -12.26
N CYS A 90 -11.33 3.30 -12.63
CA CYS A 90 -11.73 2.87 -13.96
C CYS A 90 -12.01 4.02 -14.92
N GLU A 91 -12.26 5.22 -14.40
CA GLU A 91 -12.50 6.40 -15.23
C GLU A 91 -11.20 6.94 -15.87
N ARG A 92 -10.04 6.52 -15.36
CA ARG A 92 -8.75 6.96 -15.89
C ARG A 92 -8.33 6.12 -17.10
N PRO A 93 -7.81 6.76 -18.16
CA PRO A 93 -7.35 6.05 -19.35
C PRO A 93 -6.19 5.08 -19.03
N GLY A 94 -6.16 3.92 -19.70
CA GLY A 94 -5.10 2.91 -19.57
C GLY A 94 -5.24 1.95 -18.38
N ARG A 95 -6.39 1.94 -17.69
CA ARG A 95 -6.71 1.01 -16.59
C ARG A 95 -7.63 -0.10 -17.07
N SER A 96 -7.33 -1.35 -16.74
CA SER A 96 -8.21 -2.49 -17.02
C SER A 96 -9.22 -2.67 -15.89
N CYS A 97 -10.49 -2.72 -16.23
CA CYS A 97 -11.57 -2.88 -15.28
C CYS A 97 -12.40 -4.12 -15.55
N LEU A 98 -12.75 -4.79 -14.47
CA LEU A 98 -13.78 -5.81 -14.44
C LEU A 98 -15.14 -5.10 -14.42
N ILE A 99 -16.01 -5.47 -15.35
CA ILE A 99 -17.36 -4.93 -15.46
C ILE A 99 -18.33 -6.03 -15.07
N ILE A 100 -19.08 -5.79 -14.00
CA ILE A 100 -20.13 -6.66 -13.48
C ILE A 100 -21.46 -6.00 -13.83
N ARG A 101 -22.30 -6.72 -14.56
CA ARG A 101 -23.61 -6.26 -15.00
C ARG A 101 -24.70 -7.05 -14.30
N CYS A 102 -25.49 -6.36 -13.49
CA CYS A 102 -26.63 -6.94 -12.78
C CYS A 102 -27.92 -6.42 -13.40
N ASN A 103 -28.71 -7.33 -13.98
CA ASN A 103 -30.04 -7.02 -14.48
C ASN A 103 -31.03 -7.10 -13.31
N LEU A 104 -31.75 -6.01 -13.08
CA LEU A 104 -32.78 -5.89 -12.05
C LEU A 104 -34.16 -6.01 -12.70
N SER A 105 -35.04 -6.72 -12.00
CA SER A 105 -36.48 -6.77 -12.27
C SER A 105 -37.15 -5.42 -11.97
N SER A 106 -38.44 -5.32 -12.27
CA SER A 106 -39.19 -4.08 -12.03
C SER A 106 -39.23 -3.72 -10.55
N LEU A 107 -38.91 -2.47 -10.22
CA LEU A 107 -38.86 -1.97 -8.84
C LEU A 107 -40.05 -1.04 -8.59
N ALA A 108 -40.90 -1.40 -7.62
CA ALA A 108 -42.07 -0.60 -7.25
C ALA A 108 -41.67 0.76 -6.67
N LYS A 109 -42.66 1.66 -6.53
CA LYS A 109 -42.44 2.97 -5.91
C LYS A 109 -41.91 2.80 -4.48
N ALA A 110 -40.86 3.55 -4.14
CA ALA A 110 -40.22 3.52 -2.82
C ALA A 110 -39.67 2.14 -2.41
N GLU A 111 -39.41 1.26 -3.38
CA GLU A 111 -38.79 -0.03 -3.15
C GLU A 111 -37.27 0.04 -3.40
N SER A 112 -36.51 -0.75 -2.64
CA SER A 112 -35.06 -0.88 -2.76
C SER A 112 -34.64 -2.30 -3.11
N CYS A 113 -33.52 -2.43 -3.81
CA CYS A 113 -32.87 -3.70 -4.12
C CYS A 113 -31.37 -3.60 -3.81
N SER A 114 -30.84 -4.51 -3.00
CA SER A 114 -29.41 -4.61 -2.71
C SER A 114 -28.73 -5.62 -3.63
N ILE A 115 -27.51 -5.30 -4.03
CA ILE A 115 -26.64 -6.16 -4.83
C ILE A 115 -25.41 -6.46 -3.97
N ASP A 116 -25.19 -7.74 -3.69
CA ASP A 116 -24.00 -8.22 -2.99
C ASP A 116 -23.05 -8.91 -3.97
N VAL A 117 -21.78 -8.53 -3.90
CA VAL A 117 -20.72 -9.05 -4.75
C VAL A 117 -19.55 -9.43 -3.84
N GLN A 118 -19.23 -10.72 -3.80
CA GLN A 118 -18.11 -11.22 -3.02
C GLN A 118 -16.93 -11.49 -3.94
N MET A 119 -15.80 -10.86 -3.64
CA MET A 119 -14.56 -10.99 -4.41
C MET A 119 -13.41 -11.46 -3.52
N LEU A 120 -12.48 -12.20 -4.11
CA LEU A 120 -11.21 -12.55 -3.49
C LEU A 120 -10.12 -11.66 -4.05
N LEU A 121 -9.35 -11.04 -3.16
CA LEU A 121 -8.21 -10.21 -3.49
C LEU A 121 -6.91 -11.04 -3.40
N ASN A 122 -6.17 -11.08 -4.51
CA ASN A 122 -4.84 -11.67 -4.55
C ASN A 122 -3.79 -10.70 -3.97
N THR A 123 -3.50 -10.90 -2.69
CA THR A 123 -2.54 -10.11 -1.91
C THR A 123 -1.10 -10.18 -2.42
N GLU A 124 -0.73 -11.21 -3.19
CA GLU A 124 0.63 -11.34 -3.74
C GLU A 124 0.93 -10.30 -4.81
N ILE A 125 -0.10 -9.83 -5.54
CA ILE A 125 0.06 -8.77 -6.54
C ILE A 125 0.28 -7.41 -5.86
N LEU A 126 -0.32 -7.19 -4.69
CA LEU A 126 -0.15 -5.96 -3.90
C LEU A 126 1.25 -5.85 -3.30
N LYS A 127 1.85 -6.98 -2.90
CA LYS A 127 3.22 -7.02 -2.34
C LYS A 127 4.29 -6.55 -3.32
N LYS A 128 4.04 -6.67 -4.63
CA LYS A 128 4.95 -6.19 -5.69
C LYS A 128 4.93 -4.67 -5.85
N ASP A 129 3.97 -3.97 -5.26
CA ASP A 129 3.85 -2.52 -5.39
C ASP A 129 4.67 -1.78 -4.32
N THR A 130 5.30 -0.69 -4.76
CA THR A 130 6.08 0.21 -3.91
C THR A 130 5.22 1.21 -3.15
N SER A 131 3.90 1.22 -3.33
CA SER A 131 2.98 2.11 -2.61
C SER A 131 2.77 1.66 -1.16
N SER A 132 2.53 2.60 -0.24
CA SER A 132 2.18 2.28 1.17
C SER A 132 0.69 1.97 1.33
N VAL A 133 -0.15 2.66 0.55
CA VAL A 133 -1.60 2.48 0.55
C VAL A 133 -2.10 2.39 -0.89
N ILE A 134 -2.91 1.37 -1.18
CA ILE A 134 -3.57 1.23 -2.47
C ILE A 134 -5.08 1.41 -2.25
N GLN A 135 -5.63 2.44 -2.89
CA GLN A 135 -7.04 2.78 -2.85
C GLN A 135 -7.69 2.33 -4.15
N PHE A 136 -8.73 1.52 -4.03
CA PHE A 136 -9.55 1.02 -5.13
C PHE A 136 -10.86 1.81 -5.16
N VAL A 137 -11.14 2.47 -6.28
CA VAL A 137 -12.39 3.19 -6.52
C VAL A 137 -13.26 2.30 -7.38
N THR A 138 -14.41 1.89 -6.84
CA THR A 138 -15.45 1.16 -7.56
C THR A 138 -16.59 2.10 -7.89
N ARG A 139 -17.16 1.95 -9.09
CA ARG A 139 -18.27 2.82 -9.54
C ARG A 139 -19.38 1.96 -10.08
N ALA A 140 -20.58 2.14 -9.54
CA ALA A 140 -21.81 1.54 -10.03
C ALA A 140 -22.62 2.59 -10.78
N LYS A 141 -23.06 2.23 -12.00
CA LYS A 141 -23.90 3.07 -12.85
C LYS A 141 -25.22 2.36 -13.11
N VAL A 142 -26.33 2.99 -12.77
CA VAL A 142 -27.67 2.47 -13.05
C VAL A 142 -28.10 2.97 -14.42
N ARG A 143 -28.61 2.08 -15.28
CA ARG A 143 -29.24 2.46 -16.54
C ARG A 143 -30.56 1.72 -16.71
N VAL A 144 -31.51 2.39 -17.33
CA VAL A 144 -32.79 1.79 -17.68
C VAL A 144 -32.65 1.06 -19.02
N ASP A 145 -33.31 -0.08 -19.17
CA ASP A 145 -33.33 -0.79 -20.45
C ASP A 145 -34.00 0.09 -21.51
N PRO A 146 -33.30 0.49 -22.60
CA PRO A 146 -33.84 1.37 -23.63
C PRO A 146 -35.02 0.75 -24.39
N SER A 147 -35.21 -0.57 -24.32
CA SER A 147 -36.39 -1.24 -24.88
C SER A 147 -37.67 -1.00 -24.07
N LYS A 148 -37.53 -0.55 -22.81
CA LYS A 148 -38.65 -0.17 -21.94
C LYS A 148 -38.87 1.33 -22.06
N ARG A 149 -40.11 1.75 -22.34
CA ARG A 149 -40.49 3.19 -22.42
C ARG A 149 -40.48 3.82 -21.02
N ALA A 150 -39.31 4.17 -20.52
CA ALA A 150 -39.12 4.99 -19.34
C ALA A 150 -38.62 6.37 -19.76
N ILE A 151 -39.14 7.41 -19.10
CA ILE A 151 -38.62 8.77 -19.22
C ILE A 151 -37.74 8.99 -18.00
N GLU A 152 -36.44 9.23 -18.22
CA GLU A 152 -35.53 9.62 -17.15
C GLU A 152 -35.96 10.97 -16.59
N VAL A 153 -36.15 11.04 -15.27
CA VAL A 153 -36.57 12.27 -14.60
C VAL A 153 -35.38 13.25 -14.60
N PRO A 154 -35.52 14.46 -15.19
CA PRO A 154 -34.49 15.48 -15.07
C PRO A 154 -34.33 15.86 -13.60
N ASN A 155 -33.11 15.76 -13.05
CA ASN A 155 -32.75 15.94 -11.63
C ASN A 155 -32.94 14.74 -10.69
N ALA A 156 -33.01 13.50 -11.20
CA ALA A 156 -32.83 12.33 -10.33
C ALA A 156 -31.42 12.31 -9.71
N ASN A 157 -31.32 11.96 -8.40
CA ASN A 157 -30.04 11.82 -7.71
C ASN A 157 -29.07 10.93 -8.51
N SER A 158 -27.82 11.39 -8.61
CA SER A 158 -26.69 10.84 -9.35
C SER A 158 -26.90 9.44 -9.96
N GLU A 159 -26.86 9.37 -11.29
CA GLU A 159 -26.79 8.12 -12.10
C GLU A 159 -25.61 7.19 -11.69
N TYR A 160 -24.72 7.70 -10.85
CA TYR A 160 -23.48 7.11 -10.40
C TYR A 160 -23.46 6.97 -8.88
N ALA A 161 -23.26 5.75 -8.39
CA ALA A 161 -22.85 5.49 -7.01
C ALA A 161 -21.36 5.14 -7.00
N THR A 162 -20.55 5.93 -6.31
CA THR A 162 -19.11 5.71 -6.18
C THR A 162 -18.81 5.17 -4.79
N VAL A 163 -18.11 4.04 -4.72
CA VAL A 163 -17.61 3.51 -3.44
C VAL A 163 -16.11 3.40 -3.51
N VAL A 164 -15.47 3.73 -2.39
CA VAL A 164 -14.02 3.79 -2.31
C VAL A 164 -13.55 2.84 -1.24
N PHE A 165 -12.80 1.82 -1.67
CA PHE A 165 -12.20 0.83 -0.80
C PHE A 165 -10.71 1.13 -0.62
N GLU A 166 -10.24 1.12 0.62
CA GLU A 166 -8.82 1.28 0.93
C GLU A 166 -8.26 -0.08 1.35
N ALA A 167 -7.35 -0.63 0.54
CA ALA A 167 -6.55 -1.76 0.99
C ALA A 167 -5.32 -1.21 1.70
N LEU A 168 -5.36 -1.23 3.03
CA LEU A 168 -4.20 -0.93 3.82
C LEU A 168 -3.25 -2.12 3.76
N HIS A 169 -2.12 -1.95 3.06
CA HIS A 169 -1.08 -2.95 3.06
C HIS A 169 -0.29 -2.79 4.37
N ASN A 170 -0.60 -3.59 5.39
CA ASN A 170 0.27 -3.68 6.56
C ASN A 170 1.53 -4.43 6.14
N LEU A 171 2.57 -3.68 5.79
CA LEU A 171 3.88 -4.25 5.46
C LEU A 171 4.47 -4.82 6.74
N GLU A 172 4.32 -6.12 6.94
CA GLU A 172 5.32 -6.84 7.69
C GLU A 172 6.62 -6.73 6.88
N ALA A 173 7.52 -5.86 7.32
CA ALA A 173 8.79 -5.63 6.66
C ALA A 173 9.46 -7.00 6.51
N ARG A 174 9.63 -7.46 5.25
CA ARG A 174 10.24 -8.74 4.92
C ARG A 174 11.57 -8.82 5.69
N GLY A 175 11.60 -9.56 6.81
CA GLY A 175 12.62 -9.38 7.86
C GLY A 175 14.06 -9.50 7.34
N TYR A 176 14.22 -10.24 6.24
CA TYR A 176 15.45 -10.31 5.45
C TYR A 176 16.00 -8.93 5.02
N VAL A 177 15.17 -8.04 4.46
CA VAL A 177 15.61 -6.72 3.95
C VAL A 177 16.04 -5.81 5.10
N VAL A 178 15.30 -5.83 6.21
CA VAL A 178 15.65 -5.08 7.42
C VAL A 178 17.01 -5.56 7.95
N GLY A 179 17.26 -6.87 7.96
CA GLY A 179 18.55 -7.45 8.33
C GLY A 179 19.72 -6.95 7.48
N TRP A 180 19.55 -6.86 6.16
CA TRP A 180 20.58 -6.31 5.26
C TRP A 180 20.85 -4.83 5.50
N ILE A 181 19.82 -4.03 5.75
CA ILE A 181 19.97 -2.61 6.06
C ILE A 181 20.79 -2.43 7.34
N ILE A 182 20.50 -3.21 8.39
CA ILE A 182 21.25 -3.20 9.65
C ILE A 182 22.71 -3.61 9.41
N ALA A 183 22.95 -4.69 8.67
CA ALA A 183 24.29 -5.19 8.39
C ALA A 183 25.15 -4.17 7.62
N ILE A 184 24.60 -3.56 6.56
CA ILE A 184 25.29 -2.54 5.77
C ILE A 184 25.55 -1.28 6.61
N SER A 185 24.57 -0.85 7.41
CA SER A 185 24.70 0.30 8.31
C SER A 185 25.83 0.10 9.32
N LEU A 186 25.93 -1.09 9.92
CA LEU A 186 27.03 -1.43 10.83
C LEU A 186 28.39 -1.40 10.14
N LEU A 187 28.49 -1.95 8.93
CA LEU A 187 29.74 -2.01 8.18
C LEU A 187 30.24 -0.61 7.80
N VAL A 188 29.34 0.25 7.33
CA VAL A 188 29.64 1.67 7.03
C VAL A 188 29.95 2.45 8.31
N GLY A 189 29.21 2.22 9.40
CA GLY A 189 29.43 2.88 10.70
C GLY A 189 30.81 2.57 11.28
N ILE A 190 31.25 1.30 11.23
CA ILE A 190 32.59 0.89 11.66
C ILE A 190 33.66 1.55 10.79
N LEU A 191 33.46 1.59 9.47
CA LEU A 191 34.39 2.23 8.55
C LEU A 191 34.59 3.72 8.88
N ILE A 192 33.50 4.45 9.12
CA ILE A 192 33.55 5.86 9.53
C ILE A 192 34.21 6.02 10.90
N PHE A 193 33.90 5.16 11.86
CA PHE A 193 34.50 5.20 13.19
C PHE A 193 36.02 5.01 13.15
N LEU A 194 36.51 4.05 12.35
CA LEU A 194 37.95 3.86 12.13
C LEU A 194 38.58 5.09 11.46
N LEU A 195 37.90 5.67 10.47
CA LEU A 195 38.37 6.88 9.79
C LEU A 195 38.49 8.06 10.76
N LEU A 196 37.49 8.26 11.62
CA LEU A 196 37.51 9.27 12.68
C LEU A 196 38.62 9.02 13.69
N ALA A 197 38.85 7.76 14.09
CA ALA A 197 39.95 7.41 14.99
C ALA A 197 41.32 7.76 14.36
N VAL A 198 41.51 7.49 13.06
CA VAL A 198 42.73 7.86 12.33
C VAL A 198 42.87 9.37 12.20
N LEU A 199 41.79 10.10 11.92
CA LEU A 199 41.80 11.56 11.86
C LEU A 199 42.15 12.17 13.22
N LEU A 200 41.54 11.71 14.31
CA LEU A 200 41.84 12.14 15.67
C LEU A 200 43.27 11.79 16.09
N TRP A 201 43.78 10.64 15.64
CA TRP A 201 45.18 10.24 15.82
C TRP A 201 46.14 11.18 15.09
N LYS A 202 45.85 11.52 13.84
CA LYS A 202 46.65 12.46 13.02
C LYS A 202 46.55 13.91 13.49
N MET A 203 45.39 14.35 13.98
CA MET A 203 45.21 15.69 14.56
C MET A 203 45.79 15.81 15.97
N GLY A 204 46.32 14.73 16.54
CA GLY A 204 47.15 14.80 17.74
C GLY A 204 46.39 15.01 19.05
N PHE A 205 45.08 14.75 19.08
CA PHE A 205 44.24 14.89 20.29
C PHE A 205 44.76 14.01 21.44
N PHE A 206 45.18 12.78 21.13
CA PHE A 206 45.77 11.87 22.13
C PHE A 206 47.20 12.27 22.56
N ARG A 207 48.03 12.85 21.68
CA ARG A 207 49.40 13.21 22.05
C ARG A 207 49.51 14.43 22.96
N ARG A 208 48.54 15.36 22.96
CA ARG A 208 48.58 16.51 23.89
C ARG A 208 48.13 16.13 25.29
N LYS A 209 46.97 15.48 25.42
CA LYS A 209 46.43 15.06 26.73
C LYS A 209 47.33 14.05 27.43
N TYR A 210 47.85 13.04 26.73
CA TYR A 210 48.66 12.01 27.36
C TYR A 210 50.02 12.54 27.83
N LYS A 211 50.60 13.52 27.11
CA LYS A 211 51.88 14.13 27.48
C LYS A 211 51.75 15.03 28.71
N GLU A 212 50.71 15.88 28.75
CA GLU A 212 50.40 16.71 29.93
C GLU A 212 50.10 15.86 31.18
N ILE A 213 49.31 14.79 31.03
CA ILE A 213 48.95 13.93 32.18
C ILE A 213 50.17 13.14 32.68
N ILE A 214 51.02 12.63 31.78
CA ILE A 214 52.25 11.92 32.17
C ILE A 214 53.26 12.87 32.81
N GLU A 215 53.46 14.08 32.28
CA GLU A 215 54.35 15.07 32.91
C GLU A 215 53.84 15.51 34.27
N ALA A 216 52.52 15.69 34.44
CA ALA A 216 51.94 16.01 35.74
C ALA A 216 52.11 14.87 36.77
N GLU A 217 51.90 13.62 36.36
CA GLU A 217 52.10 12.45 37.23
C GLU A 217 53.58 12.22 37.56
N LYS A 218 54.48 12.47 36.60
CA LYS A 218 55.93 12.39 36.80
C LYS A 218 56.43 13.48 37.74
N ASN A 219 56.01 14.73 37.55
CA ASN A 219 56.36 15.84 38.46
C ASN A 219 55.83 15.61 39.87
N ARG A 220 54.65 14.97 40.02
CA ARG A 220 54.10 14.60 41.33
C ARG A 220 54.97 13.55 42.03
N LYS A 221 55.39 12.50 41.32
CA LYS A 221 56.27 11.45 41.87
C LYS A 221 57.68 11.95 42.18
N GLU A 222 58.28 12.75 41.29
CA GLU A 222 59.60 13.36 41.56
C GLU A 222 59.55 14.28 42.79
N ASN A 223 58.42 14.99 43.01
CA ASN A 223 58.25 15.81 44.21
C ASN A 223 58.09 14.93 45.46
N GLU A 224 57.29 13.85 45.44
CA GLU A 224 57.16 12.90 46.55
C GLU A 224 58.50 12.24 46.92
N ASP A 225 59.26 11.75 45.94
CA ASP A 225 60.58 11.14 46.16
C ASP A 225 61.61 12.16 46.69
N SER A 226 61.42 13.45 46.38
CA SER A 226 62.26 14.54 46.89
C SER A 226 61.98 14.96 48.33
N TRP A 227 60.90 14.53 48.98
CA TRP A 227 60.70 14.80 50.41
C TRP A 227 61.20 13.67 51.30
N ASP A 228 61.32 12.45 50.73
CA ASP A 228 61.73 11.25 51.46
C ASP A 228 63.21 11.29 51.88
N TRP A 229 64.08 11.98 51.12
CA TRP A 229 65.49 12.16 51.50
C TRP A 229 65.69 13.19 52.62
N VAL A 230 64.82 14.20 52.72
CA VAL A 230 64.89 15.25 53.76
C VAL A 230 64.53 14.70 55.14
N GLN A 231 63.57 13.76 55.18
CA GLN A 231 63.11 13.16 56.43
C GLN A 231 64.10 12.14 57.02
N LYS A 232 64.99 11.58 56.19
CA LYS A 232 65.94 10.52 56.60
C LYS A 232 67.26 11.06 57.16
N SER A 233 67.49 12.38 57.06
CA SER A 233 68.74 13.04 57.45
C SER A 233 68.74 13.69 58.84
N GLN A 234 67.80 13.33 59.72
CA GLN A 234 67.72 13.83 61.09
C GLN A 234 67.61 12.69 62.09
#